data_AF-A0AAN5UIX0-F1
#
_entry.id   AF-A0AAN5UIX0-F1
#
_cell.length_a   1.000
_cell.length_b   1.000
_cell.length_c   1.000
_cell.angle_alpha   90.00
_cell.angle_beta   90.00
_cell.angle_gamma   90.00
#
_symmetry.space_group_name_H-M   'P 1'
#
loop_
_entity.id
_entity.type
_entity.pdbx_description
1 polymer ?
#
loop_
_entity_poly.entity_id
_entity_poly.type
_entity_poly.pdbx_seq_one_letter_code
_entity_poly.pdbx_strand_id
1 'polypeptide(L)'
;MKVIMMPAQPSPAQQCIDLITIDAFTESTGLKVDFIKIDVEGYELNCIRGAVNTIKDNRPAIFCEAINKNITNEVVSFLSDLGYEGFWFIGNRYRQDNFFACPGQIYNKLSYDVNIIFIHKEDRGGSRNLCRERLKRFEYFEQLHEGITVLNSYP
;
A
#
# COMPACT_ATOMS: atom_id res chain seq x y z
N MET A 1 -45.98 -12.32 -20.14
CA MET A 1 -44.54 -12.09 -19.83
C MET A 1 -44.44 -10.72 -19.16
N LYS A 2 -44.20 -10.66 -17.85
CA LYS A 2 -44.19 -9.41 -17.07
C LYS A 2 -42.73 -9.07 -16.78
N VAL A 3 -42.17 -8.09 -17.47
CA VAL A 3 -40.82 -7.59 -17.21
C VAL A 3 -40.91 -6.76 -15.92
N ILE A 4 -40.33 -7.27 -14.84
CA ILE A 4 -40.15 -6.52 -13.60
C ILE A 4 -38.94 -5.62 -13.84
N MET A 5 -39.18 -4.32 -14.08
CA MET A 5 -38.11 -3.33 -14.01
C MET A 5 -37.75 -3.11 -12.55
N MET A 6 -36.52 -3.43 -12.17
CA MET A 6 -35.98 -3.03 -10.88
C MET A 6 -35.89 -1.50 -10.84
N PRO A 7 -36.28 -0.84 -9.74
CA PRO A 7 -36.10 0.61 -9.61
C PRO A 7 -34.61 0.95 -9.72
N ALA A 8 -34.31 2.02 -10.46
CA ALA A 8 -32.97 2.57 -10.54
C ALA A 8 -32.45 2.84 -9.12
N GLN A 9 -31.27 2.32 -8.80
CA GLN A 9 -30.64 2.58 -7.50
C GLN A 9 -30.42 4.09 -7.35
N PRO A 10 -30.71 4.68 -6.18
CA PRO A 10 -30.41 6.09 -5.96
C PRO A 10 -28.90 6.31 -6.15
N SER A 11 -28.54 7.38 -6.88
CA SER A 11 -27.14 7.79 -7.00
C SER A 11 -26.52 7.94 -5.60
N PRO A 12 -25.30 7.44 -5.35
CA PRO A 12 -24.66 7.60 -4.05
C PRO A 12 -24.66 9.08 -3.64
N ALA A 13 -24.99 9.37 -2.38
CA ALA A 13 -24.86 10.72 -1.84
C ALA A 13 -23.40 11.17 -1.98
N GLN A 14 -23.16 12.28 -2.67
CA GLN A 14 -21.83 12.87 -2.79
C GLN A 14 -21.49 13.61 -1.50
N GLN A 15 -20.30 13.36 -0.96
CA GLN A 15 -19.74 14.10 0.17
C GLN A 15 -18.48 14.82 -0.29
N CYS A 16 -18.38 16.10 0.05
CA CYS A 16 -17.15 16.87 -0.11
C CYS A 16 -16.37 16.83 1.20
N ILE A 17 -15.06 16.63 1.11
CA ILE A 17 -14.15 16.67 2.25
C ILE A 17 -13.00 17.62 1.93
N ASP A 18 -12.53 18.34 2.93
CA ASP A 18 -11.31 19.13 2.81
C ASP A 18 -10.09 18.21 2.79
N LEU A 19 -9.12 18.54 1.95
CA LEU A 19 -7.86 17.81 1.83
C LEU A 19 -6.70 18.69 2.30
N ILE A 20 -5.79 18.10 3.07
CA ILE A 20 -4.50 18.70 3.41
C ILE A 20 -3.38 17.81 2.90
N THR A 21 -2.20 18.40 2.69
CA THR A 21 -1.00 17.63 2.38
C THR A 21 -0.37 17.09 3.67
N ILE A 22 0.35 15.97 3.56
CA ILE A 22 1.12 15.42 4.68
C ILE A 22 2.19 16.43 5.09
N ASP A 23 2.82 17.13 4.14
CA ASP A 23 3.80 18.17 4.41
C ASP A 23 3.22 19.32 5.25
N ALA A 24 2.02 19.82 4.94
CA ALA A 24 1.39 20.86 5.74
C ALA A 24 1.05 20.38 7.16
N PHE A 25 0.63 19.12 7.28
CA PHE A 25 0.36 18.51 8.58
C PHE A 25 1.63 18.35 9.43
N THR A 26 2.72 17.84 8.84
CA THR A 26 3.99 17.66 9.57
C THR A 26 4.66 18.98 9.92
N GLU A 27 4.60 19.98 9.04
CA GLU A 27 5.10 21.34 9.30
C GLU A 27 4.35 22.00 10.46
N SER A 28 3.01 21.97 10.44
CA SER A 28 2.20 22.60 11.48
C SER A 28 2.30 21.93 12.86
N THR A 29 2.65 20.64 12.89
CA THR A 29 2.76 19.85 14.13
C THR A 29 4.20 19.65 14.61
N GLY A 30 5.19 19.89 13.75
CA GLY A 30 6.60 19.53 13.99
C GLY A 30 6.83 18.01 14.04
N LEU A 31 5.90 17.20 13.53
CA LEU A 31 5.95 15.74 13.59
C LEU A 31 7.08 15.20 12.71
N LYS A 32 7.99 14.43 13.31
CA LYS A 32 8.92 13.57 12.58
C LYS A 32 8.27 12.22 12.30
N VAL A 33 8.36 11.78 11.06
CA VAL A 33 7.66 10.60 10.56
C VAL A 33 8.68 9.52 10.21
N ASP A 34 8.63 8.38 10.90
CA ASP A 34 9.50 7.23 10.62
C ASP A 34 8.82 6.21 9.68
N PHE A 35 7.49 6.25 9.55
CA PHE A 35 6.71 5.31 8.76
C PHE A 35 5.43 5.92 8.18
N ILE A 36 5.07 5.54 6.95
CA ILE A 36 3.82 5.94 6.28
C ILE A 36 3.14 4.70 5.69
N LYS A 37 1.88 4.44 6.05
CA LYS A 37 1.00 3.51 5.32
C LYS A 37 0.17 4.31 4.31
N ILE A 38 0.08 3.82 3.08
CA ILE A 38 -0.75 4.39 2.01
C ILE A 38 -1.72 3.32 1.52
N ASP A 39 -3.00 3.66 1.58
CA ASP A 39 -4.16 2.84 1.24
C ASP A 39 -5.31 3.80 0.95
N VAL A 40 -5.32 4.36 -0.27
CA VAL A 40 -6.16 5.53 -0.62
C VAL A 40 -6.89 5.31 -1.94
N GLU A 41 -7.09 4.04 -2.32
CA GLU A 41 -7.98 3.59 -3.39
C GLU A 41 -7.75 4.29 -4.73
N GLY A 42 -6.49 4.42 -5.15
CA GLY A 42 -6.10 4.99 -6.45
C GLY A 42 -5.53 6.42 -6.38
N TYR A 43 -5.46 7.02 -5.19
CA TYR A 43 -4.89 8.36 -4.98
C TYR A 43 -3.43 8.34 -4.47
N GLU A 44 -2.73 7.20 -4.59
CA GLU A 44 -1.45 6.93 -3.94
C GLU A 44 -0.37 7.94 -4.38
N LEU A 45 -0.25 8.19 -5.69
CA LEU A 45 0.77 9.12 -6.22
C LEU A 45 0.54 10.56 -5.72
N ASN A 46 -0.71 10.99 -5.62
CA ASN A 46 -1.03 12.34 -5.12
C ASN A 46 -0.79 12.44 -3.61
N CYS A 47 -1.09 11.38 -2.85
CA CYS A 47 -0.74 11.28 -1.44
C CYS A 47 0.78 11.43 -1.24
N ILE A 48 1.58 10.72 -2.02
CA ILE A 48 3.06 10.79 -1.98
C ILE A 48 3.56 12.18 -2.39
N ARG A 49 2.97 12.79 -3.43
CA ARG A 49 3.31 14.16 -3.86
C ARG A 49 3.02 15.20 -2.77
N GLY A 50 1.98 14.98 -1.96
CA GLY A 50 1.67 15.79 -0.79
C GLY A 50 2.60 15.56 0.41
N ALA A 51 3.57 14.66 0.32
CA ALA A 51 4.49 14.29 1.40
C ALA A 51 5.96 14.48 1.03
N VAL A 52 6.27 15.18 -0.08
CA VAL A 52 7.63 15.20 -0.66
C VAL A 52 8.68 15.75 0.30
N ASN A 53 8.38 16.82 1.03
CA ASN A 53 9.33 17.40 1.98
C ASN A 53 9.53 16.43 3.15
N THR A 54 8.44 15.90 3.71
CA THR A 54 8.45 14.89 4.77
C THR A 54 9.27 13.66 4.37
N ILE A 55 9.08 13.16 3.14
CA ILE A 55 9.77 11.98 2.60
C ILE A 55 11.27 12.24 2.43
N LYS A 56 11.67 13.43 2.00
CA LYS A 56 13.08 13.80 1.81
C LYS A 56 13.81 14.02 3.14
N ASP A 57 13.14 14.69 4.08
CA ASP A 57 13.76 15.14 5.33
C ASP A 57 13.78 14.03 6.38
N ASN A 58 12.67 13.30 6.55
CA ASN A 58 12.56 12.26 7.57
C ASN A 58 12.95 10.86 7.05
N ARG A 59 12.83 10.65 5.73
CA ARG A 59 13.12 9.37 5.06
C ARG A 59 12.38 8.15 5.66
N PRO A 60 11.05 8.24 5.88
CA PRO A 60 10.28 7.16 6.48
C PRO A 60 10.30 5.90 5.63
N ALA A 61 10.13 4.74 6.26
CA ALA A 61 9.70 3.56 5.50
C ALA A 61 8.25 3.78 5.00
N ILE A 62 7.97 3.45 3.74
CA ILE A 62 6.64 3.66 3.16
C ILE A 62 6.06 2.31 2.78
N PHE A 63 4.86 1.99 3.27
CA PHE A 63 4.13 0.79 2.92
C PHE A 63 2.91 1.19 2.11
N CYS A 64 2.88 0.84 0.83
CA CYS A 64 1.84 1.29 -0.11
C CYS A 64 1.08 0.10 -0.68
N GLU A 65 -0.24 0.20 -0.75
CA GLU A 65 -1.02 -0.77 -1.50
C GLU A 65 -0.75 -0.62 -3.01
N ALA A 66 -0.66 -1.75 -3.72
CA ALA A 66 -0.49 -1.80 -5.16
C ALA A 66 -1.85 -2.05 -5.84
N ILE A 67 -2.54 -0.96 -6.19
CA ILE A 67 -3.91 -0.99 -6.74
C ILE A 67 -3.94 -1.60 -8.15
N ASN A 68 -3.13 -1.07 -9.06
CA ASN A 68 -3.01 -1.56 -10.43
C ASN A 68 -1.64 -1.20 -11.03
N LYS A 69 -1.31 -1.80 -12.18
CA LYS A 69 -0.02 -1.63 -12.86
C LYS A 69 0.36 -0.16 -13.08
N ASN A 70 -0.55 0.66 -13.59
CA ASN A 70 -0.22 2.03 -13.98
C ASN A 70 0.13 2.87 -12.76
N ILE A 71 -0.76 2.90 -11.76
CA ILE A 71 -0.55 3.67 -10.53
C ILE A 71 0.70 3.16 -9.80
N THR A 72 0.85 1.85 -9.68
CA THR A 72 1.99 1.24 -8.98
C THR A 72 3.31 1.61 -9.66
N ASN A 73 3.37 1.58 -10.99
CA ASN A 73 4.58 1.97 -11.73
C ASN A 73 4.92 3.45 -11.54
N GLU A 74 3.91 4.34 -11.51
CA GLU A 74 4.14 5.76 -11.23
C GLU A 74 4.66 6.00 -9.81
N VAL A 75 4.07 5.31 -8.82
CA VAL A 75 4.52 5.35 -7.42
C VAL A 75 5.96 4.87 -7.29
N VAL A 76 6.28 3.70 -7.85
CA VAL A 76 7.63 3.12 -7.80
C VAL A 76 8.63 4.03 -8.49
N SER A 77 8.32 4.56 -9.68
CA SER A 77 9.21 5.50 -10.38
C SER A 77 9.48 6.74 -9.53
N PHE A 78 8.42 7.36 -8.99
CA PHE A 78 8.55 8.57 -8.21
C PHE A 78 9.38 8.37 -6.94
N LEU A 79 9.14 7.29 -6.20
CA LEU A 79 9.90 6.98 -4.99
C LEU A 79 11.34 6.55 -5.32
N SER A 80 11.57 5.86 -6.44
CA SER A 80 12.92 5.52 -6.92
C SER A 80 13.75 6.77 -7.19
N ASP A 81 13.16 7.81 -7.80
CA ASP A 81 13.83 9.09 -8.03
C ASP A 81 14.22 9.80 -6.71
N LEU A 82 13.47 9.51 -5.64
CA LEU A 82 13.79 9.96 -4.28
C LEU A 82 14.73 9.02 -3.51
N GLY A 83 15.29 7.99 -4.17
CA GLY A 83 16.28 7.09 -3.59
C GLY A 83 15.72 5.90 -2.82
N TYR A 84 14.44 5.56 -3.02
CA TYR A 84 13.83 4.38 -2.39
C TYR A 84 13.92 3.12 -3.26
N GLU A 85 13.99 1.98 -2.59
CA GLU A 85 13.83 0.65 -3.19
C GLU A 85 12.52 0.03 -2.71
N GLY A 86 11.69 -0.45 -3.64
CA GLY A 86 10.46 -1.17 -3.34
C GLY A 86 10.67 -2.68 -3.23
N PHE A 87 9.98 -3.31 -2.29
CA PHE A 87 9.97 -4.76 -2.07
C PHE A 87 8.53 -5.25 -1.94
N TRP A 88 8.18 -6.30 -2.67
CA TRP A 88 6.85 -6.90 -2.61
C TRP A 88 6.55 -7.44 -1.21
N PHE A 89 5.37 -7.09 -0.69
CA PHE A 89 4.81 -7.62 0.54
C PHE A 89 3.37 -8.07 0.24
N ILE A 90 3.20 -9.36 -0.02
CA ILE A 90 1.92 -9.93 -0.46
C ILE A 90 1.44 -10.94 0.58
N GLY A 91 0.38 -10.58 1.30
CA GLY A 91 -0.17 -11.35 2.40
C GLY A 91 -1.49 -12.01 2.03
N ASN A 92 -1.75 -13.21 2.56
CA ASN A 92 -3.09 -13.79 2.51
C ASN A 92 -4.00 -13.02 3.47
N ARG A 93 -5.17 -12.57 3.00
CA ARG A 93 -6.18 -11.90 3.85
C ARG A 93 -6.73 -12.83 4.92
N TYR A 94 -6.77 -14.12 4.63
CA TYR A 94 -7.24 -15.12 5.57
C TYR A 94 -6.14 -15.53 6.54
N ARG A 95 -6.48 -15.48 7.84
CA ARG A 95 -5.73 -16.11 8.92
C ARG A 95 -6.63 -17.07 9.68
N GLN A 96 -6.08 -18.21 10.10
CA GLN A 96 -6.82 -19.21 10.86
C GLN A 96 -7.25 -18.69 12.24
N ASP A 97 -6.44 -17.81 12.84
CA ASP A 97 -6.67 -17.15 14.13
C ASP A 97 -7.35 -15.77 13.99
N ASN A 98 -8.14 -15.54 12.93
CA ASN A 98 -8.79 -14.25 12.73
C ASN A 98 -9.74 -13.89 13.89
N PHE A 99 -9.94 -12.59 14.12
CA PHE A 99 -10.73 -12.05 15.24
C PHE A 99 -12.14 -12.65 15.36
N PHE A 100 -12.78 -12.98 14.23
CA PHE A 100 -14.12 -13.56 14.20
C PHE A 100 -14.14 -15.08 14.35
N ALA A 101 -12.97 -15.73 14.53
CA ALA A 101 -12.79 -17.18 14.53
C ALA A 101 -13.51 -17.87 13.35
N CYS A 102 -13.64 -17.17 12.23
CA CYS A 102 -14.38 -17.65 11.07
C CYS A 102 -13.51 -18.64 10.30
N PRO A 103 -13.88 -19.93 10.22
CA PRO A 103 -13.12 -20.89 9.46
C PRO A 103 -13.38 -20.68 7.97
N GLY A 104 -12.32 -20.39 7.22
CA GLY A 104 -12.35 -20.35 5.76
C GLY A 104 -12.14 -18.98 5.14
N GLN A 105 -11.66 -19.01 3.90
CA GLN A 105 -11.43 -17.84 3.09
C GLN A 105 -12.75 -17.15 2.72
N ILE A 106 -12.69 -15.83 2.53
CA ILE A 106 -13.82 -15.07 1.99
C ILE A 106 -14.18 -15.68 0.62
N TYR A 107 -15.39 -16.19 0.47
CA TYR A 107 -15.92 -16.82 -0.75
C TYR A 107 -15.23 -18.12 -1.23
N ASN A 108 -14.54 -18.88 -0.37
CA ASN A 108 -13.75 -20.07 -0.77
C ASN A 108 -12.72 -19.76 -1.88
N LYS A 109 -12.27 -18.51 -1.96
CA LYS A 109 -11.28 -18.06 -2.93
C LYS A 109 -10.07 -17.51 -2.20
N LEU A 110 -8.91 -17.86 -2.72
CA LEU A 110 -7.64 -17.32 -2.29
C LEU A 110 -7.63 -15.80 -2.56
N SER A 111 -7.42 -15.02 -1.50
CA SER A 111 -7.46 -13.56 -1.56
C SER A 111 -6.23 -12.98 -0.91
N TYR A 112 -5.61 -12.01 -1.57
CA TYR A 112 -4.36 -11.41 -1.13
C TYR A 112 -4.49 -9.91 -0.99
N ASP A 113 -3.74 -9.36 -0.05
CA ASP A 113 -3.38 -7.94 -0.04
C ASP A 113 -2.03 -7.78 -0.73
N VAL A 114 -1.99 -6.94 -1.76
CA VAL A 114 -0.79 -6.70 -2.55
C VAL A 114 -0.22 -5.35 -2.15
N ASN A 115 0.89 -5.37 -1.41
CA ASN A 115 1.55 -4.15 -0.97
C ASN A 115 3.01 -4.15 -1.41
N ILE A 116 3.62 -2.96 -1.35
CA ILE A 116 5.05 -2.75 -1.53
C ILE A 116 5.56 -1.97 -0.32
N ILE A 117 6.64 -2.47 0.30
CA ILE A 117 7.41 -1.69 1.27
C ILE A 117 8.58 -1.01 0.57
N PHE A 118 8.69 0.29 0.74
CA PHE A 118 9.75 1.13 0.20
C PHE A 118 10.69 1.55 1.32
N ILE A 119 11.98 1.29 1.12
CA ILE A 119 13.03 1.66 2.06
C ILE A 119 14.06 2.53 1.35
N HIS A 120 14.41 3.68 1.96
CA HIS A 120 15.41 4.58 1.40
C HIS A 120 16.79 3.91 1.36
N LYS A 121 17.57 4.15 0.31
CA LYS A 121 18.91 3.54 0.12
C LYS A 121 19.93 3.90 1.21
N GLU A 122 19.69 4.98 1.93
CA GLU A 122 20.52 5.43 3.07
C GLU A 122 19.95 5.01 4.43
N ASP A 123 19.00 4.06 4.47
CA ASP A 123 18.55 3.44 5.70
C ASP A 123 19.75 2.90 6.51
N ARG A 124 19.82 3.33 7.77
CA ARG A 124 20.88 2.93 8.72
C ARG A 124 20.38 1.90 9.73
N GLY A 125 19.08 1.62 9.77
CA GLY A 125 18.44 0.72 10.73
C GLY A 125 18.55 -0.77 10.37
N GLY A 126 19.10 -1.09 9.19
CA GLY A 126 19.22 -2.47 8.70
C GLY A 126 17.94 -3.03 8.08
N SER A 127 16.84 -2.27 8.12
CA SER A 127 15.55 -2.62 7.50
C SER A 127 15.70 -2.91 6.01
N ARG A 128 16.55 -2.16 5.28
CA ARG A 128 16.81 -2.41 3.86
C ARG A 128 17.45 -3.78 3.63
N ASN A 129 18.42 -4.16 4.46
CA ASN A 129 19.09 -5.45 4.33
C ASN A 129 18.13 -6.59 4.65
N LEU A 130 17.33 -6.44 5.70
CA LEU A 130 16.27 -7.39 6.05
C LEU A 130 15.26 -7.57 4.90
N CYS A 131 14.84 -6.49 4.25
CA CYS A 131 13.95 -6.56 3.08
C CYS A 131 14.63 -7.27 1.91
N ARG A 132 15.89 -6.99 1.61
CA ARG A 132 16.64 -7.68 0.55
C ARG A 132 16.82 -9.18 0.83
N GLU A 133 16.96 -9.57 2.09
CA GLU A 133 17.12 -10.97 2.51
C GLU A 133 15.79 -11.74 2.49
N ARG A 134 14.69 -11.10 2.85
CA ARG A 134 13.40 -11.78 3.10
C ARG A 134 12.33 -11.54 2.05
N LEU A 135 12.44 -10.46 1.29
CA LEU A 135 11.43 -10.01 0.35
C LEU A 135 12.00 -9.94 -1.06
N LYS A 136 11.12 -10.08 -2.04
CA LYS A 136 11.48 -9.89 -3.44
C LYS A 136 11.47 -8.40 -3.77
N ARG A 137 12.59 -7.87 -4.26
CA ARG A 137 12.65 -6.51 -4.81
C ARG A 137 11.66 -6.36 -5.97
N PHE A 138 10.96 -5.24 -6.03
CA PHE A 138 10.12 -4.89 -7.17
C PHE A 138 11.00 -4.56 -8.39
N GLU A 139 10.76 -5.25 -9.50
CA GLU A 139 11.32 -4.87 -10.82
C GLU A 139 10.22 -4.42 -11.79
N TYR A 140 9.08 -5.11 -11.81
CA TYR A 140 7.90 -4.76 -12.60
C TYR A 140 6.63 -5.44 -12.05
N PHE A 141 5.45 -4.90 -12.38
CA PHE A 141 4.18 -5.30 -11.77
C PHE A 141 3.84 -6.78 -11.95
N GLU A 142 4.08 -7.36 -13.13
CA GLU A 142 3.77 -8.76 -13.44
C GLU A 142 4.55 -9.77 -12.57
N GLN A 143 5.61 -9.31 -11.91
CA GLN A 143 6.40 -10.09 -10.95
C GLN A 143 5.67 -10.36 -9.63
N LEU A 144 4.46 -9.85 -9.42
CA LEU A 144 3.70 -10.02 -8.18
C LEU A 144 3.60 -11.50 -7.74
N HIS A 145 3.58 -12.45 -8.69
CA HIS A 145 3.56 -13.88 -8.39
C HIS A 145 4.83 -14.39 -7.67
N GLU A 146 5.97 -13.71 -7.85
CA GLU A 146 7.22 -13.97 -7.10
C GLU A 146 7.25 -13.24 -5.74
N GLY A 147 6.40 -12.22 -5.59
CA GLY A 147 6.26 -11.42 -4.38
C GLY A 147 5.40 -12.06 -3.29
N ILE A 148 4.89 -13.27 -3.54
CA ILE A 148 4.11 -14.08 -2.60
C ILE A 148 5.01 -14.45 -1.42
N THR A 149 5.11 -13.53 -0.47
CA THR A 149 5.63 -13.77 0.87
C THR A 149 4.47 -14.28 1.71
N VAL A 150 3.85 -15.38 1.23
CA VAL A 150 2.95 -16.13 2.10
C VAL A 150 3.77 -16.46 3.33
N LEU A 151 3.23 -16.01 4.45
CA LEU A 151 3.47 -16.45 5.80
C LEU A 151 3.39 -17.99 5.87
N ASN A 152 4.31 -18.69 5.21
CA ASN A 152 4.63 -20.09 5.49
C ASN A 152 5.29 -20.20 6.88
N SER A 153 5.53 -19.06 7.54
CA SER A 153 6.28 -18.92 8.79
C SER A 153 5.45 -18.41 9.97
N TYR A 154 4.16 -18.09 9.79
CA TYR A 154 3.27 -17.81 10.93
C TYR A 154 2.19 -18.89 10.97
N PRO A 155 2.28 -19.84 11.93
CA PRO A 155 1.23 -20.82 12.15
C PRO A 155 -0.10 -20.16 12.55
#